data_AF-A0A925FVA2-F1
#
_entry.id   AF-A0A925FVA2-F1
#
_cell.length_a   1.000
_cell.length_b   1.000
_cell.length_c   1.000
_cell.angle_alpha   90.00
_cell.angle_beta   90.00
_cell.angle_gamma   90.00
#
_symmetry.space_group_name_H-M   'P 1'
#
loop_
_entity.id
_entity.type
_entity.pdbx_description
1 polymer ?
#
loop_
_entity_poly.entity_id
_entity_poly.type
_entity_poly.pdbx_seq_one_letter_code
_entity_poly.pdbx_strand_id
1 'polypeptide(L)'
;QAQIKYYSDSSGLNAMSSWLNNHFPDIRYNSFKVIFSPLVNGNQSANWMESNGFKEAQPHVNFPYPSGNWLKGLSVKAANIRRSDIIFTEINHAYINPEAEKAKYDALMAKAFNNMSAWVTKGTTAANNYGNKYSCFEEYMNWVLVSLRYVDQAPAAELENLLKQNDAYMLRRGFTKFPAFNSFMVDLYKNRPKGATLASLYPQILEWFIKEDAK
;
A
#
# COMPACT_ATOMS: atom_id res chain seq x y z
N GLN A 1 -20.76 10.72 -15.02
CA GLN A 1 -19.64 11.68 -15.17
C GLN A 1 -19.03 12.12 -13.83
N ALA A 2 -19.80 12.36 -12.76
CA ALA A 2 -19.25 12.82 -11.47
C ALA A 2 -18.20 11.88 -10.82
N GLN A 3 -18.35 10.56 -10.98
CA GLN A 3 -17.41 9.56 -10.42
C GLN A 3 -16.05 9.55 -11.16
N ILE A 4 -16.07 9.61 -12.50
CA ILE A 4 -14.86 9.72 -13.33
C ILE A 4 -14.13 11.02 -12.97
N LYS A 5 -14.87 12.13 -12.85
CA LYS A 5 -14.35 13.43 -12.42
C LYS A 5 -13.71 13.37 -11.03
N TYR A 6 -14.29 12.61 -10.10
CA TYR A 6 -13.69 12.43 -8.78
C TYR A 6 -12.31 11.78 -8.88
N TYR A 7 -12.12 10.73 -9.66
CA TYR A 7 -10.79 10.09 -9.76
C TYR A 7 -9.79 10.90 -10.57
N SER A 8 -10.22 11.54 -11.66
CA SER A 8 -9.33 12.38 -12.46
C SER A 8 -8.88 13.64 -11.70
N ASP A 9 -9.80 14.26 -10.94
CA ASP A 9 -9.59 15.61 -10.42
C ASP A 9 -9.43 15.65 -8.89
N SER A 10 -10.11 14.75 -8.15
CA SER A 10 -10.26 14.84 -6.70
C SER A 10 -9.57 13.73 -5.89
N SER A 11 -9.43 12.52 -6.43
CA SER A 11 -8.70 11.43 -5.77
C SER A 11 -7.19 11.63 -5.88
N GLY A 12 -6.74 12.46 -6.82
CA GLY A 12 -5.34 12.75 -7.04
C GLY A 12 -4.59 11.58 -7.69
N LEU A 13 -5.21 10.86 -8.64
CA LEU A 13 -4.59 9.73 -9.33
C LEU A 13 -3.20 10.07 -9.91
N ASN A 14 -3.09 11.22 -10.59
CA ASN A 14 -1.81 11.70 -11.13
C ASN A 14 -0.78 11.99 -10.03
N ALA A 15 -1.23 12.53 -8.89
CA ALA A 15 -0.36 12.79 -7.75
C ALA A 15 0.13 11.47 -7.11
N MET A 16 -0.74 10.46 -7.01
CA MET A 16 -0.36 9.12 -6.53
C MET A 16 0.67 8.46 -7.44
N SER A 17 0.44 8.47 -8.76
CA SER A 17 1.39 7.92 -9.72
C SER A 17 2.72 8.66 -9.67
N SER A 18 2.70 10.00 -9.58
CA SER A 18 3.92 10.81 -9.47
C SER A 18 4.68 10.51 -8.18
N TRP A 19 3.97 10.36 -7.06
CA TRP A 19 4.54 9.97 -5.77
C TRP A 19 5.22 8.60 -5.87
N LEU A 20 4.55 7.60 -6.44
CA LEU A 20 5.11 6.25 -6.62
C LEU A 20 6.32 6.25 -7.57
N ASN A 21 6.26 6.97 -8.69
CA ASN A 21 7.39 7.10 -9.62
C ASN A 21 8.65 7.69 -8.94
N ASN A 22 8.47 8.62 -8.01
CA ASN A 22 9.56 9.22 -7.24
C ASN A 22 10.16 8.25 -6.21
N HIS A 23 9.34 7.38 -5.62
CA HIS A 23 9.76 6.42 -4.61
C HIS A 23 10.25 5.09 -5.17
N PHE A 24 9.91 4.78 -6.42
CA PHE A 24 10.28 3.57 -7.15
C PHE A 24 10.82 3.94 -8.54
N PRO A 25 12.04 4.51 -8.62
CA PRO A 25 12.53 5.14 -9.86
C PRO A 25 12.74 4.17 -11.03
N ASP A 26 12.97 2.89 -10.75
CA ASP A 26 13.23 1.87 -11.78
C ASP A 26 11.94 1.33 -12.41
N ILE A 27 10.77 1.65 -11.83
CA ILE A 27 9.49 1.11 -12.24
C ILE A 27 8.66 2.22 -12.86
N ARG A 28 8.29 2.04 -14.13
CA ARG A 28 7.55 3.03 -14.91
C ARG A 28 6.39 2.40 -15.64
N TYR A 29 5.31 3.15 -15.76
CA TYR A 29 4.13 2.82 -16.55
C TYR A 29 3.81 4.01 -17.44
N ASN A 30 3.46 3.75 -18.69
CA ASN A 30 3.05 4.79 -19.64
C ASN A 30 1.64 5.30 -19.35
N SER A 31 0.79 4.44 -18.77
CA SER A 31 -0.62 4.75 -18.49
C SER A 31 -1.13 4.02 -17.26
N PHE A 32 -2.09 4.65 -16.57
CA PHE A 32 -2.94 4.04 -15.56
C PHE A 32 -4.38 4.04 -16.07
N LYS A 33 -4.95 2.85 -16.28
CA LYS A 33 -6.34 2.69 -16.68
C LYS A 33 -7.14 2.13 -15.51
N VAL A 34 -7.79 3.02 -14.77
CA VAL A 34 -8.66 2.63 -13.66
C VAL A 34 -9.96 2.03 -14.21
N ILE A 35 -10.24 0.79 -13.85
CA ILE A 35 -11.46 0.09 -14.25
C ILE A 35 -12.41 0.04 -13.06
N PHE A 36 -13.57 0.70 -13.21
CA PHE A 36 -14.62 0.71 -12.20
C PHE A 36 -15.58 -0.44 -12.41
N SER A 37 -15.82 -1.23 -11.36
CA SER A 37 -16.84 -2.27 -11.41
C SER A 37 -17.61 -2.34 -10.08
N PRO A 38 -18.93 -2.10 -10.06
CA PRO A 38 -19.73 -2.40 -8.86
C PRO A 38 -19.74 -3.90 -8.53
N LEU A 39 -19.41 -4.76 -9.50
CA LEU A 39 -19.41 -6.22 -9.31
C LEU A 39 -18.26 -6.70 -8.44
N VAL A 40 -17.20 -5.90 -8.27
CA VAL A 40 -16.07 -6.31 -7.42
C VAL A 40 -16.36 -6.17 -5.93
N ASN A 41 -17.38 -5.40 -5.51
CA ASN A 41 -17.65 -5.09 -4.11
C ASN A 41 -16.35 -4.73 -3.31
N GLY A 42 -15.80 -5.66 -2.54
CA GLY A 42 -14.51 -5.53 -1.85
C GLY A 42 -13.34 -6.35 -2.44
N ASN A 43 -13.59 -7.19 -3.46
CA ASN A 43 -12.58 -7.98 -4.18
C ASN A 43 -11.90 -7.15 -5.28
N GLN A 44 -11.07 -6.21 -4.85
CA GLN A 44 -10.26 -5.41 -5.77
C GLN A 44 -9.11 -6.25 -6.35
N SER A 45 -8.55 -5.80 -7.47
CA SER A 45 -7.37 -6.43 -8.05
C SER A 45 -6.55 -5.42 -8.84
N ALA A 46 -5.27 -5.71 -9.01
CA ALA A 46 -4.38 -5.00 -9.91
C ALA A 46 -3.90 -5.95 -11.00
N ASN A 47 -3.84 -5.44 -12.23
CA ASN A 47 -3.20 -6.13 -13.35
C ASN A 47 -2.35 -5.13 -14.13
N TRP A 48 -1.50 -5.62 -15.02
CA TRP A 48 -0.77 -4.78 -15.95
C TRP A 48 -0.51 -5.52 -17.26
N MET A 49 -0.36 -4.75 -18.33
CA MET A 49 0.02 -5.27 -19.65
C MET A 49 1.26 -4.55 -20.15
N GLU A 50 2.06 -5.28 -20.91
CA GLU A 50 3.17 -4.74 -21.67
C GLU A 50 3.08 -5.22 -23.12
N SER A 51 3.13 -4.29 -24.07
CA SER A 51 3.10 -4.59 -25.50
C SER A 51 3.84 -3.51 -26.28
N ASN A 52 4.80 -3.90 -27.12
CA ASN A 52 5.55 -2.99 -28.00
C ASN A 52 6.18 -1.78 -27.27
N GLY A 53 6.73 -2.01 -26.06
CA GLY A 53 7.32 -0.96 -25.23
C GLY A 53 6.31 -0.04 -24.53
N PHE A 54 5.01 -0.31 -24.65
CA PHE A 54 3.96 0.33 -23.88
C PHE A 54 3.57 -0.53 -22.69
N LYS A 55 3.61 0.05 -21.49
CA LYS A 55 3.25 -0.59 -20.23
C LYS A 55 2.08 0.15 -19.56
N GLU A 56 0.99 -0.55 -19.29
CA GLU A 56 -0.21 -0.01 -18.65
C GLU A 56 -0.52 -0.78 -17.37
N ALA A 57 -0.78 -0.03 -16.29
CA ALA A 57 -1.30 -0.59 -15.04
C ALA A 57 -2.82 -0.41 -14.98
N GLN A 58 -3.51 -1.46 -14.56
CA GLN A 58 -4.97 -1.57 -14.54
C GLN A 58 -5.44 -1.91 -13.12
N PRO A 59 -5.61 -0.90 -12.24
CA PRO A 59 -6.30 -1.11 -10.98
C PRO A 59 -7.81 -1.29 -11.22
N HIS A 60 -8.35 -2.39 -10.72
CA HIS A 60 -9.77 -2.73 -10.79
C HIS A 60 -10.42 -2.44 -9.43
N VAL A 61 -11.24 -1.38 -9.38
CA VAL A 61 -11.81 -0.91 -8.14
C VAL A 61 -13.32 -0.74 -8.15
N ASN A 62 -13.92 -0.80 -6.96
CA ASN A 62 -15.27 -0.35 -6.72
C ASN A 62 -15.30 1.19 -6.57
N PHE A 63 -16.49 1.76 -6.46
CA PHE A 63 -16.68 3.19 -6.27
C PHE A 63 -16.08 3.68 -4.93
N PRO A 64 -15.59 4.94 -4.87
CA PRO A 64 -14.89 5.51 -3.71
C PRO A 64 -15.89 6.01 -2.65
N TYR A 65 -16.98 5.28 -2.45
CA TYR A 65 -18.03 5.59 -1.48
C TYR A 65 -17.95 4.58 -0.35
N PRO A 66 -17.03 4.78 0.61
CA PRO A 66 -16.97 3.93 1.77
C PRO A 66 -18.30 4.01 2.52
N SER A 67 -18.86 2.86 2.88
CA SER A 67 -20.06 2.79 3.70
C SER A 67 -19.74 3.02 5.18
N GLY A 68 -20.74 3.47 5.94
CA GLY A 68 -20.67 3.56 7.40
C GLY A 68 -19.82 4.71 7.95
N ASN A 69 -19.27 4.50 9.15
CA ASN A 69 -18.55 5.52 9.93
C ASN A 69 -17.11 5.79 9.46
N TRP A 70 -16.70 5.28 8.29
CA TRP A 70 -15.29 5.28 7.85
C TRP A 70 -14.70 6.67 7.61
N LEU A 71 -15.55 7.69 7.43
CA LEU A 71 -15.16 9.09 7.25
C LEU A 71 -15.63 9.99 8.40
N LYS A 72 -16.26 9.42 9.44
CA LYS A 72 -16.88 10.18 10.52
C LYS A 72 -15.81 10.94 11.29
N GLY A 73 -16.03 12.25 11.45
CA GLY A 73 -15.13 13.14 12.20
C GLY A 73 -13.88 13.57 11.44
N LEU A 74 -13.72 13.20 10.16
CA LEU A 74 -12.63 13.69 9.33
C LEU A 74 -12.98 15.02 8.66
N SER A 75 -11.99 15.90 8.53
CA SER A 75 -12.08 17.06 7.65
C SER A 75 -12.30 16.63 6.20
N VAL A 76 -12.80 17.55 5.35
CA VAL A 76 -12.99 17.27 3.91
C VAL A 76 -11.68 16.81 3.26
N LYS A 77 -10.54 17.40 3.66
CA LYS A 77 -9.22 17.02 3.14
C LYS A 77 -8.83 15.60 3.56
N ALA A 78 -8.91 15.27 4.85
CA ALA A 78 -8.60 13.93 5.35
C ALA A 78 -9.57 12.87 4.78
N ALA A 79 -10.86 13.20 4.66
CA ALA A 79 -11.86 12.31 4.08
C ALA A 79 -11.57 12.01 2.60
N ASN A 80 -11.14 13.00 1.81
CA ASN A 80 -10.79 12.80 0.40
C ASN A 80 -9.52 11.95 0.23
N ILE A 81 -8.50 12.18 1.06
CA ILE A 81 -7.32 11.32 1.10
C ILE A 81 -7.78 9.89 1.40
N ARG A 82 -8.50 9.68 2.50
CA ARG A 82 -8.93 8.34 2.92
C ARG A 82 -9.82 7.62 1.90
N ARG A 83 -10.76 8.32 1.27
CA ARG A 83 -11.59 7.76 0.18
C ARG A 83 -10.77 7.18 -0.97
N SER A 84 -9.52 7.64 -1.13
CA SER A 84 -8.64 7.23 -2.21
C SER A 84 -7.64 6.15 -1.78
N ASP A 85 -7.76 5.58 -0.58
CA ASP A 85 -6.85 4.54 -0.11
C ASP A 85 -6.96 3.28 -0.95
N ILE A 86 -8.18 2.83 -1.26
CA ILE A 86 -8.39 1.60 -2.04
C ILE A 86 -7.80 1.68 -3.44
N ILE A 87 -8.02 2.80 -4.15
CA ILE A 87 -7.40 2.96 -5.47
C ILE A 87 -5.88 3.03 -5.37
N PHE A 88 -5.37 3.65 -4.31
CA PHE A 88 -3.93 3.71 -4.10
C PHE A 88 -3.34 2.35 -3.79
N THR A 89 -4.02 1.51 -3.00
CA THR A 89 -3.55 0.15 -2.73
C THR A 89 -3.48 -0.70 -3.99
N GLU A 90 -4.45 -0.56 -4.91
CA GLU A 90 -4.39 -1.27 -6.19
C GLU A 90 -3.27 -0.75 -7.11
N ILE A 91 -2.99 0.55 -7.09
CA ILE A 91 -1.90 1.13 -7.88
C ILE A 91 -0.54 0.74 -7.31
N ASN A 92 -0.42 0.66 -5.98
CA ASN A 92 0.81 0.30 -5.30
C ASN A 92 1.36 -1.05 -5.76
N HIS A 93 0.50 -2.04 -6.05
CA HIS A 93 0.93 -3.36 -6.53
C HIS A 93 1.79 -3.29 -7.80
N ALA A 94 1.50 -2.34 -8.70
CA ALA A 94 2.29 -2.12 -9.91
C ALA A 94 3.75 -1.72 -9.61
N TYR A 95 4.05 -1.26 -8.39
CA TYR A 95 5.39 -0.83 -7.96
C TYR A 95 6.00 -1.77 -6.92
N ILE A 96 5.23 -2.17 -5.91
CA ILE A 96 5.73 -2.97 -4.79
C ILE A 96 6.15 -4.36 -5.29
N ASN A 97 5.30 -5.01 -6.09
CA ASN A 97 5.53 -6.38 -6.57
C ASN A 97 6.84 -6.46 -7.38
N PRO A 98 7.03 -5.71 -8.48
CA PRO A 98 8.28 -5.78 -9.24
C PRO A 98 9.52 -5.31 -8.46
N GLU A 99 9.37 -4.44 -7.45
CA GLU A 99 10.50 -4.08 -6.57
C GLU A 99 10.87 -5.23 -5.63
N ALA A 100 9.86 -5.84 -4.99
CA ALA A 100 10.02 -6.94 -4.03
C ALA A 100 10.55 -8.23 -4.68
N GLU A 101 10.16 -8.48 -5.93
CA GLU A 101 10.53 -9.65 -6.72
C GLU A 101 11.92 -9.50 -7.41
N LYS A 102 12.64 -8.38 -7.22
CA LYS A 102 14.02 -8.28 -7.69
C LYS A 102 14.87 -9.38 -7.03
N ALA A 103 15.54 -10.20 -7.85
CA ALA A 103 16.33 -11.35 -7.40
C ALA A 103 17.32 -11.07 -6.24
N LYS A 104 17.84 -9.84 -6.13
CA LYS A 104 18.70 -9.41 -5.02
C LYS A 104 18.04 -9.50 -3.63
N TYR A 105 16.71 -9.56 -3.55
CA TYR A 105 15.96 -9.60 -2.29
C TYR A 105 15.50 -11.01 -1.88
N ASP A 106 15.62 -12.01 -2.75
CA ASP A 106 15.05 -13.36 -2.51
C ASP A 106 15.57 -14.02 -1.23
N ALA A 107 16.88 -13.91 -0.98
CA ALA A 107 17.52 -14.48 0.21
C ALA A 107 17.08 -13.76 1.50
N LEU A 108 16.85 -12.44 1.44
CA LEU A 108 16.35 -11.68 2.58
C LEU A 108 14.88 -11.99 2.85
N MET A 109 14.06 -12.10 1.80
CA MET A 109 12.65 -12.51 1.90
C MET A 109 12.48 -13.88 2.53
N ALA A 110 13.32 -14.85 2.17
CA ALA A 110 13.28 -16.18 2.77
C ALA A 110 13.57 -16.16 4.28
N LYS A 111 14.47 -15.28 4.73
CA LYS A 111 14.79 -15.09 6.14
C LYS A 111 13.73 -14.28 6.89
N ALA A 112 13.14 -13.28 6.23
CA ALA A 112 12.15 -12.37 6.78
C ALA A 112 10.83 -13.05 7.17
N PHE A 113 10.52 -14.16 6.52
CA PHE A 113 9.22 -14.84 6.61
C PHE A 113 9.38 -16.34 6.84
N ASN A 114 10.34 -16.73 7.68
CA ASN A 114 10.58 -18.13 8.01
C ASN A 114 9.47 -18.71 8.92
N ASN A 115 8.84 -17.87 9.76
CA ASN A 115 7.67 -18.26 10.56
C ASN A 115 6.41 -17.48 10.17
N MET A 116 5.68 -17.95 9.16
CA MET A 116 4.48 -17.26 8.68
C MET A 116 3.38 -17.10 9.73
N SER A 117 3.29 -17.99 10.71
CA SER A 117 2.32 -17.88 11.81
C SER A 117 2.56 -16.67 12.72
N ALA A 118 3.77 -16.09 12.70
CA ALA A 118 4.08 -14.87 13.44
C ALA A 118 3.51 -13.61 12.77
N TRP A 119 3.18 -13.67 11.47
CA TRP A 119 2.76 -12.54 10.64
C TRP A 119 1.26 -12.52 10.37
N VAL A 120 0.63 -13.70 10.29
CA VAL A 120 -0.79 -13.82 9.94
C VAL A 120 -1.55 -14.70 10.93
N THR A 121 -2.76 -14.26 11.30
CA THR A 121 -3.65 -15.03 12.17
C THR A 121 -4.43 -16.08 11.38
N LYS A 122 -4.36 -17.36 11.79
CA LYS A 122 -5.12 -18.46 11.17
C LYS A 122 -6.62 -18.15 11.09
N GLY A 123 -7.25 -18.44 9.95
CA GLY A 123 -8.69 -18.24 9.73
C GLY A 123 -9.10 -16.81 9.38
N THR A 124 -8.13 -15.91 9.19
CA THR A 124 -8.39 -14.51 8.76
C THR A 124 -8.11 -14.31 7.27
N THR A 125 -8.49 -13.15 6.74
CA THR A 125 -8.17 -12.73 5.37
C THR A 125 -6.67 -12.79 5.08
N ALA A 126 -5.83 -12.40 6.04
CA ALA A 126 -4.38 -12.46 5.94
C ALA A 126 -3.89 -13.89 5.68
N ALA A 127 -4.31 -14.86 6.50
CA ALA A 127 -3.89 -16.25 6.34
C ALA A 127 -4.43 -16.93 5.08
N ASN A 128 -5.63 -16.55 4.62
CA ASN A 128 -6.26 -17.18 3.47
C ASN A 128 -5.69 -16.70 2.13
N ASN A 129 -5.27 -15.43 2.06
CA ASN A 129 -4.87 -14.80 0.79
C ASN A 129 -3.37 -14.45 0.71
N TYR A 130 -2.68 -14.37 1.86
CA TYR A 130 -1.31 -13.84 1.94
C TYR A 130 -0.37 -14.79 2.70
N GLY A 131 -0.55 -16.10 2.50
CA GLY A 131 0.15 -17.16 3.22
C GLY A 131 1.59 -17.46 2.74
N ASN A 132 2.17 -16.62 1.87
CA ASN A 132 3.54 -16.76 1.40
C ASN A 132 4.35 -15.47 1.56
N LYS A 133 5.69 -15.59 1.56
CA LYS A 133 6.63 -14.49 1.83
C LYS A 133 6.41 -13.24 0.98
N TYR A 134 6.18 -13.38 -0.32
CA TYR A 134 5.97 -12.22 -1.20
C TYR A 134 4.61 -11.60 -0.94
N SER A 135 3.52 -12.38 -0.98
CA SER A 135 2.17 -11.86 -0.75
C SER A 135 2.02 -11.17 0.62
N CYS A 136 2.64 -11.72 1.67
CA CYS A 136 2.62 -11.13 2.99
C CYS A 136 3.39 -9.80 3.02
N PHE A 137 4.64 -9.80 2.55
CA PHE A 137 5.46 -8.59 2.46
C PHE A 137 4.78 -7.49 1.64
N GLU A 138 4.30 -7.84 0.44
CA GLU A 138 3.67 -6.91 -0.48
C GLU A 138 2.45 -6.27 0.15
N GLU A 139 1.63 -7.02 0.88
CA GLU A 139 0.44 -6.47 1.54
C GLU A 139 0.79 -5.60 2.75
N TYR A 140 1.82 -5.95 3.52
CA TYR A 140 2.37 -5.07 4.55
C TYR A 140 2.85 -3.75 3.93
N MET A 141 3.64 -3.83 2.87
CA MET A 141 4.12 -2.65 2.13
C MET A 141 2.95 -1.84 1.57
N ASN A 142 1.94 -2.50 1.01
CA ASN A 142 0.80 -1.86 0.37
C ASN A 142 0.09 -0.90 1.32
N TRP A 143 -0.20 -1.37 2.53
CA TRP A 143 -0.87 -0.56 3.55
C TRP A 143 0.07 0.39 4.28
N VAL A 144 1.38 0.13 4.33
CA VAL A 144 2.32 1.11 4.86
C VAL A 144 2.50 2.29 3.91
N LEU A 145 2.45 2.09 2.59
CA LEU A 145 2.46 3.20 1.64
C LEU A 145 1.27 4.13 1.84
N VAL A 146 0.09 3.60 2.21
CA VAL A 146 -1.07 4.42 2.60
C VAL A 146 -0.71 5.33 3.78
N SER A 147 -0.09 4.77 4.83
CA SER A 147 0.39 5.55 5.98
C SER A 147 1.41 6.62 5.59
N LEU A 148 2.37 6.30 4.72
CA LEU A 148 3.37 7.27 4.26
C LEU A 148 2.73 8.40 3.43
N ARG A 149 1.71 8.09 2.62
CA ARG A 149 0.92 9.11 1.92
C ARG A 149 0.19 10.02 2.91
N TYR A 150 -0.30 9.49 4.02
CA TYR A 150 -0.89 10.33 5.08
C TYR A 150 0.16 11.26 5.69
N VAL A 151 1.38 10.78 5.95
CA VAL A 151 2.48 11.62 6.48
C VAL A 151 2.73 12.83 5.59
N ASP A 152 2.68 12.66 4.27
CA ASP A 152 2.94 13.75 3.32
C ASP A 152 1.73 14.68 3.09
N GLN A 153 0.50 14.17 3.21
CA GLN A 153 -0.68 14.87 2.68
C GLN A 153 -1.75 15.21 3.71
N ALA A 154 -1.86 14.44 4.79
CA ALA A 154 -2.93 14.61 5.77
C ALA A 154 -2.75 15.87 6.60
N PRO A 155 -3.84 16.50 7.08
CA PRO A 155 -3.74 17.53 8.11
C PRO A 155 -3.04 16.98 9.35
N ALA A 156 -2.08 17.74 9.89
CA ALA A 156 -1.27 17.30 11.03
C ALA A 156 -2.11 16.88 12.24
N ALA A 157 -3.20 17.59 12.52
CA ALA A 157 -4.13 17.29 13.62
C ALA A 157 -4.89 15.95 13.44
N GLU A 158 -4.93 15.40 12.23
CA GLU A 158 -5.68 14.16 11.92
C GLU A 158 -4.76 12.98 11.59
N LEU A 159 -3.45 13.22 11.42
CA LEU A 159 -2.48 12.21 11.00
C LEU A 159 -2.47 10.99 11.94
N GLU A 160 -2.38 11.22 13.24
CA GLU A 160 -2.32 10.13 14.22
C GLU A 160 -3.58 9.25 14.18
N ASN A 161 -4.75 9.88 14.03
CA ASN A 161 -6.03 9.17 13.92
C ASN A 161 -6.08 8.33 12.63
N LEU A 162 -5.62 8.88 11.50
CA LEU A 162 -5.57 8.15 10.24
C LEU A 162 -4.63 6.93 10.31
N LEU A 163 -3.44 7.09 10.90
CA LEU A 163 -2.49 5.99 11.12
C LEU A 163 -3.09 4.88 12.01
N LYS A 164 -3.69 5.25 13.15
CA LYS A 164 -4.35 4.29 14.06
C LYS A 164 -5.49 3.52 13.39
N GLN A 165 -6.25 4.19 12.53
CA GLN A 165 -7.33 3.53 11.80
C GLN A 165 -6.81 2.56 10.74
N ASN A 166 -5.67 2.87 10.11
CA ASN A 166 -4.98 1.95 9.20
C ASN A 166 -4.45 0.72 9.95
N ASP A 167 -3.84 0.93 11.12
CA ASP A 167 -3.40 -0.16 12.00
C ASP A 167 -4.55 -1.09 12.39
N ALA A 168 -5.67 -0.51 12.84
CA ALA A 168 -6.86 -1.27 13.20
C ALA A 168 -7.46 -2.03 12.02
N TYR A 169 -7.37 -1.48 10.80
CA TYR A 169 -7.82 -2.15 9.58
C TYR A 169 -6.98 -3.41 9.30
N MET A 170 -5.65 -3.30 9.36
CA MET A 170 -4.73 -4.41 9.12
C MET A 170 -4.77 -5.48 10.21
N LEU A 171 -4.89 -5.08 11.47
CA LEU A 171 -5.10 -6.00 12.59
C LEU A 171 -6.39 -6.82 12.41
N ARG A 172 -7.50 -6.18 12.02
CA ARG A 172 -8.77 -6.89 11.76
C ARG A 172 -8.65 -7.88 10.61
N ARG A 173 -7.82 -7.59 9.61
CA ARG A 173 -7.53 -8.52 8.50
C ARG A 173 -6.62 -9.68 8.90
N GLY A 174 -5.96 -9.58 10.05
CA GLY A 174 -5.13 -10.64 10.63
C GLY A 174 -3.62 -10.42 10.49
N PHE A 175 -3.16 -9.22 10.13
CA PHE A 175 -1.74 -8.88 10.07
C PHE A 175 -1.23 -8.42 11.44
N THR A 176 -0.71 -9.36 12.22
CA THR A 176 -0.48 -9.22 13.66
C THR A 176 0.57 -8.15 14.00
N LYS A 177 1.64 -8.06 13.21
CA LYS A 177 2.76 -7.15 13.43
C LYS A 177 2.63 -5.81 12.70
N PHE A 178 1.50 -5.55 12.02
CA PHE A 178 1.34 -4.33 11.21
C PHE A 178 1.52 -3.02 11.99
N PRO A 179 0.98 -2.82 13.21
CA PRO A 179 1.19 -1.56 13.93
C PRO A 179 2.66 -1.27 14.23
N ALA A 180 3.43 -2.31 14.61
CA ALA A 180 4.87 -2.18 14.85
C ALA A 180 5.63 -1.85 13.55
N PHE A 181 5.26 -2.52 12.45
CA PHE A 181 5.83 -2.22 11.13
C PHE A 181 5.52 -0.80 10.67
N ASN A 182 4.27 -0.37 10.86
CA ASN A 182 3.80 0.95 10.46
C ASN A 182 4.55 2.06 11.21
N SER A 183 4.71 1.91 12.53
CA SER A 183 5.53 2.85 13.31
C SER A 183 6.97 2.89 12.81
N PHE A 184 7.60 1.73 12.62
CA PHE A 184 8.97 1.64 12.09
C PHE A 184 9.10 2.34 10.73
N MET A 185 8.17 2.10 9.81
CA MET A 185 8.20 2.68 8.47
C MET A 185 7.95 4.19 8.48
N VAL A 186 7.04 4.69 9.31
CA VAL A 186 6.80 6.14 9.47
C VAL A 186 8.05 6.83 10.00
N ASP A 187 8.71 6.23 10.99
CA ASP A 187 9.95 6.78 11.57
C ASP A 187 11.11 6.71 10.59
N LEU A 188 11.29 5.56 9.92
CA LEU A 188 12.30 5.38 8.87
C LEU A 188 12.08 6.40 7.75
N TYR A 189 10.83 6.57 7.31
CA TYR A 189 10.49 7.52 6.26
C TYR A 189 10.85 8.94 6.69
N LYS A 190 10.37 9.42 7.85
CA LYS A 190 10.64 10.79 8.30
C LYS A 190 12.13 11.10 8.48
N ASN A 191 12.92 10.11 8.88
CA ASN A 191 14.34 10.27 9.20
C ASN A 191 15.28 9.76 8.10
N ARG A 192 14.76 9.39 6.93
CA ARG A 192 15.57 8.86 5.82
C ARG A 192 16.59 9.90 5.32
N PRO A 193 17.73 9.44 4.76
CA PRO A 193 18.66 10.34 4.08
C PRO A 193 17.94 11.15 3.00
N LYS A 194 18.33 12.42 2.84
CA LYS A 194 17.74 13.29 1.81
C LYS A 194 17.96 12.66 0.43
N GLY A 195 16.88 12.49 -0.32
CA GLY A 195 16.90 11.86 -1.65
C GLY A 195 16.78 10.34 -1.64
N ALA A 196 16.76 9.69 -0.47
CA ALA A 196 16.47 8.26 -0.40
C ALA A 196 15.03 7.97 -0.87
N THR A 197 14.91 7.04 -1.81
CA THR A 197 13.64 6.53 -2.35
C THR A 197 13.17 5.35 -1.50
N LEU A 198 11.88 4.98 -1.57
CA LEU A 198 11.42 3.81 -0.82
C LEU A 198 12.08 2.54 -1.33
N ALA A 199 12.27 2.40 -2.64
CA ALA A 199 13.04 1.30 -3.25
C ALA A 199 14.45 1.18 -2.64
N SER A 200 15.14 2.29 -2.40
CA SER A 200 16.48 2.28 -1.78
C SER A 200 16.48 1.80 -0.32
N LEU A 201 15.34 1.88 0.37
CA LEU A 201 15.19 1.48 1.77
C LEU A 201 14.85 -0.01 1.93
N TYR A 202 14.50 -0.74 0.86
CA TYR A 202 14.09 -2.15 0.93
C TYR A 202 15.04 -3.06 1.74
N PRO A 203 16.38 -2.94 1.65
CA PRO A 203 17.28 -3.71 2.52
C PRO A 203 16.99 -3.52 4.02
N GLN A 204 16.84 -2.28 4.49
CA GLN A 204 16.56 -1.96 5.90
C GLN A 204 15.16 -2.42 6.31
N ILE A 205 14.20 -2.35 5.38
CA ILE A 205 12.84 -2.85 5.59
C ILE A 205 12.86 -4.36 5.81
N LEU A 206 13.53 -5.12 4.93
CA LEU A 206 13.64 -6.57 5.05
C LEU A 206 14.42 -7.00 6.30
N GLU A 207 15.46 -6.26 6.68
CA GLU A 207 16.18 -6.49 7.94
C GLU A 207 15.27 -6.35 9.16
N TRP A 208 14.33 -5.39 9.14
CA TRP A 208 13.32 -5.29 10.19
C TRP A 208 12.45 -6.54 10.27
N PHE A 209 11.97 -7.06 9.14
CA PHE A 209 11.19 -8.31 9.13
C PHE A 209 12.02 -9.49 9.68
N ILE A 210 13.28 -9.63 9.27
CA ILE A 210 14.19 -10.69 9.78
C ILE A 210 14.32 -10.61 11.30
N LYS A 211 14.50 -9.40 11.85
CA LYS A 211 14.61 -9.19 13.30
C LYS A 211 13.33 -9.53 14.05
N GLU A 212 12.18 -9.20 13.47
CA GLU A 212 10.88 -9.43 14.11
C GLU A 212 10.37 -10.87 13.93
N ASP A 213 10.78 -11.60 12.89
CA ASP A 213 10.46 -13.04 12.72
C ASP A 213 11.17 -13.90 13.78
N ALA A 214 12.36 -13.46 14.23
CA ALA A 214 13.16 -14.14 15.25
C ALA A 214 12.67 -13.94 16.70
N LYS A 215 11.60 -13.16 16.91
CA LYS A 215 11.00 -12.88 18.23
C LYS A 215 9.67 -13.62 18.40
#